data_AF-A0A7S0B2N5-F1
#
_entry.id   AF-A0A7S0B2N5-F1
#
_cell.length_a   1.000
_cell.length_b   1.000
_cell.length_c   1.000
_cell.angle_alpha   90.00
_cell.angle_beta   90.00
_cell.angle_gamma   90.00
#
_symmetry.space_group_name_H-M   'P 1'
#
loop_
_entity.id
_entity.type
_entity.pdbx_description
1 polymer ?
#
loop_
_entity_poly.entity_id
_entity_poly.type
_entity_poly.pdbx_seq_one_letter_code
_entity_poly.pdbx_strand_id
1 'polypeptide(L)'
;QDLREALALGEKLGVEGEELGRAREALATLEEKLVMQHALGEAVLSRDIAELEAAIDQGLTMHLDYSPELLDAQRTLREEKAKIAARTELKDACLRKAPE
;
A
#
# COMPACT_ATOMS: atom_id res chain seq x y z
N GLN A 1 -0.58 17.45 -19.18
CA GLN A 1 -1.63 17.02 -20.12
C GLN A 1 -2.02 15.65 -19.63
N ASP A 2 -3.17 15.55 -18.98
CA ASP A 2 -3.55 14.33 -18.26
C ASP A 2 -4.01 13.26 -19.24
N LEU A 3 -3.68 11.99 -18.97
CA LEU A 3 -4.13 10.86 -19.80
C LEU A 3 -5.67 10.82 -19.89
N ARG A 4 -6.37 11.26 -18.84
CA ARG A 4 -7.83 11.48 -18.83
C ARG A 4 -8.29 12.52 -19.85
N GLU A 5 -7.62 13.66 -19.92
CA GLU A 5 -7.96 14.74 -20.87
C GLU A 5 -7.72 14.29 -22.31
N ALA A 6 -6.63 13.55 -22.56
CA ALA A 6 -6.31 12.99 -23.86
C ALA A 6 -7.33 11.94 -24.32
N LEU A 7 -7.76 11.06 -23.40
CA LEU A 7 -8.83 10.08 -23.65
C LEU A 7 -10.16 10.77 -23.96
N ALA A 8 -10.59 11.73 -23.14
CA ALA A 8 -11.86 12.44 -23.34
C ALA A 8 -11.87 13.23 -24.67
N LEU A 9 -10.74 13.80 -25.07
CA LEU A 9 -10.61 14.46 -26.36
C LEU A 9 -10.65 13.46 -27.51
N GLY A 10 -9.95 12.32 -27.39
CA GLY A 10 -9.97 11.26 -28.41
C GLY A 10 -11.37 10.69 -28.63
N GLU A 11 -12.10 10.39 -27.56
CA GLU A 11 -13.50 9.95 -27.61
C GLU A 11 -14.40 11.00 -28.29
N LYS A 12 -14.27 12.27 -27.91
CA LYS A 12 -15.04 13.38 -28.48
C LYS A 12 -14.76 13.59 -29.96
N LEU A 13 -13.53 13.33 -30.39
CA LEU A 13 -13.11 13.42 -31.80
C LEU A 13 -13.44 12.16 -32.60
N GLY A 14 -14.08 11.15 -31.99
CA GLY A 14 -14.42 9.90 -32.66
C GLY A 14 -13.20 9.04 -33.00
N VAL A 15 -12.09 9.22 -32.27
CA VAL A 15 -10.97 8.28 -32.33
C VAL A 15 -11.48 6.98 -31.74
N GLU A 16 -11.72 5.98 -32.58
CA GLU A 16 -12.07 4.63 -32.15
C GLU A 16 -10.92 3.71 -32.53
N GLY A 17 -10.57 2.78 -31.64
CA GLY A 17 -9.53 1.79 -31.95
C GLY A 17 -8.79 1.27 -30.73
N GLU A 18 -7.87 0.37 -31.03
CA GLU A 18 -7.02 -0.31 -30.06
C GLU A 18 -6.22 0.67 -29.18
N GLU A 19 -5.86 1.84 -29.72
CA GLU A 19 -5.11 2.89 -29.01
C GLU A 19 -5.92 3.51 -27.85
N LEU A 20 -7.22 3.76 -28.02
CA LEU A 20 -8.08 4.19 -26.90
C LEU A 20 -8.27 3.07 -25.88
N GLY A 21 -8.40 1.82 -26.33
CA GLY A 21 -8.50 0.66 -25.43
C GLY A 21 -7.29 0.56 -24.51
N ARG A 22 -6.08 0.56 -25.10
CA ARG A 22 -4.81 0.55 -24.34
C ARG A 22 -4.65 1.76 -23.43
N ALA A 23 -5.06 2.95 -23.88
CA ALA A 23 -4.99 4.16 -23.06
C ALA A 23 -5.95 4.10 -21.85
N ARG A 24 -7.14 3.50 -21.98
CA ARG A 24 -8.07 3.26 -20.87
C ARG A 24 -7.50 2.26 -19.86
N GLU A 25 -6.95 1.15 -20.33
CA GLU A 25 -6.31 0.14 -19.46
C GLU A 25 -5.13 0.74 -18.70
N ALA A 26 -4.30 1.53 -19.37
CA ALA A 26 -3.20 2.25 -18.75
C ALA A 26 -3.69 3.25 -17.69
N LEU A 27 -4.78 3.98 -17.97
CA LEU A 27 -5.37 4.89 -17.00
C LEU A 27 -5.92 4.14 -15.78
N ALA A 28 -6.67 3.06 -15.97
CA ALA A 28 -7.20 2.24 -14.88
C ALA A 28 -6.06 1.71 -13.99
N THR A 29 -5.00 1.18 -14.59
CA THR A 29 -3.82 0.69 -13.86
C THR A 29 -3.15 1.80 -13.04
N LEU A 30 -3.03 3.02 -13.60
CA LEU A 30 -2.46 4.17 -12.89
C LEU A 30 -3.35 4.61 -11.73
N GLU A 31 -4.67 4.63 -11.92
CA GLU A 31 -5.63 4.99 -10.88
C GLU A 31 -5.61 3.99 -9.71
N GLU A 32 -5.64 2.68 -10.01
CA GLU A 32 -5.55 1.64 -8.98
C GLU A 32 -4.23 1.74 -8.21
N LYS A 33 -3.12 2.01 -8.91
CA LYS A 33 -1.81 2.23 -8.26
C LYS A 33 -1.83 3.42 -7.30
N LEU A 34 -2.46 4.53 -7.69
CA LEU A 34 -2.58 5.71 -6.81
C LEU A 34 -3.41 5.42 -5.56
N VAL A 35 -4.52 4.68 -5.72
CA VAL A 35 -5.35 4.24 -4.59
C VAL A 35 -4.53 3.37 -3.64
N MET A 36 -3.73 2.45 -4.18
CA MET A 36 -2.88 1.56 -3.37
C MET A 36 -1.78 2.33 -2.62
N GLN A 37 -1.15 3.30 -3.28
CA GLN A 37 -0.17 4.17 -2.62
C GLN A 37 -0.78 4.97 -1.47
N HIS A 38 -2.01 5.46 -1.63
CA HIS A 38 -2.74 6.13 -0.56
C HIS A 38 -3.02 5.18 0.62
N ALA A 39 -3.53 3.98 0.33
CA ALA A 39 -3.83 2.97 1.34
C ALA A 39 -2.57 2.55 2.14
N LEU A 40 -1.43 2.37 1.46
CA LEU A 40 -0.14 2.11 2.11
C LEU A 40 0.28 3.27 3.02
N GLY A 41 0.10 4.51 2.57
CA GLY A 41 0.36 5.70 3.37
C GLY A 41 -0.52 5.78 4.62
N GLU A 42 -1.81 5.50 4.50
CA GLU A 42 -2.74 5.45 5.63
C GLU A 42 -2.38 4.36 6.65
N ALA A 43 -2.03 3.16 6.18
CA ALA A 43 -1.59 2.06 7.04
C ALA A 43 -0.28 2.41 7.79
N VAL A 44 0.66 3.09 7.14
CA VAL A 44 1.88 3.60 7.79
C VAL A 44 1.54 4.61 8.89
N LEU A 45 0.58 5.49 8.65
CA LEU A 45 0.14 6.50 9.63
C LEU A 45 -0.60 5.88 10.81
N SER A 46 -1.47 4.90 10.57
CA SER A 46 -2.21 4.22 11.63
C SER A 46 -1.31 3.39 12.54
N ARG A 47 -0.21 2.84 11.97
CA ARG A 47 0.69 1.88 12.61
C ARG A 47 -0.04 0.62 13.12
N ASP A 48 -1.24 0.37 12.61
CA ASP A 48 -1.98 -0.85 12.94
C ASP A 48 -1.38 -2.03 12.15
N ILE A 49 -1.07 -3.12 12.85
CA ILE A 49 -0.39 -4.27 12.26
C ILE A 49 -1.27 -4.94 11.20
N ALA A 50 -2.58 -5.07 11.45
CA ALA A 50 -3.49 -5.72 10.52
C ALA A 50 -3.69 -4.88 9.26
N GLU A 51 -3.82 -3.55 9.41
CA GLU A 51 -3.89 -2.64 8.27
C GLU A 51 -2.59 -2.64 7.44
N LEU A 52 -1.43 -2.64 8.10
CA LEU A 52 -0.13 -2.73 7.43
C LEU A 52 0.02 -4.04 6.66
N GLU A 53 -0.34 -5.17 7.25
CA GLU A 53 -0.27 -6.48 6.58
C GLU A 53 -1.19 -6.53 5.36
N ALA A 54 -2.44 -6.07 5.49
CA ALA A 54 -3.38 -6.04 4.39
C ALA A 54 -2.92 -5.13 3.24
N ALA A 55 -2.44 -3.91 3.55
CA ALA A 55 -1.96 -2.98 2.56
C ALA A 55 -0.70 -3.49 1.84
N ILE A 56 0.22 -4.15 2.57
CA ILE A 56 1.43 -4.74 1.98
C ILE A 56 1.07 -5.88 1.01
N ASP A 57 0.17 -6.79 1.41
CA ASP A 57 -0.25 -7.93 0.58
C ASP A 57 -0.90 -7.47 -0.73
N GLN A 58 -1.76 -6.46 -0.64
CA GLN A 58 -2.36 -5.84 -1.82
C GLN A 58 -1.32 -5.12 -2.69
N GLY A 59 -0.39 -4.38 -2.09
CA GLY A 59 0.70 -3.71 -2.82
C GLY A 59 1.61 -4.68 -3.58
N LEU A 60 1.89 -5.85 -3.01
CA LEU A 60 2.65 -6.91 -3.68
C LEU A 60 1.87 -7.55 -4.84
N THR A 61 0.56 -7.74 -4.67
CA THR A 61 -0.33 -8.24 -5.74
C THR A 61 -0.36 -7.28 -6.94
N MET A 62 -0.19 -5.99 -6.69
CA MET A 62 -0.13 -4.95 -7.72
C MET A 62 1.29 -4.68 -8.26
N HIS A 63 2.27 -5.55 -7.94
CA HIS A 63 3.66 -5.41 -8.36
C HIS A 63 4.32 -4.07 -7.96
N LEU A 64 3.94 -3.55 -6.79
CA LEU A 64 4.53 -2.34 -6.21
C LEU A 64 5.77 -2.64 -5.35
N ASP A 65 6.47 -3.74 -5.63
CA ASP A 65 7.56 -4.32 -4.83
C ASP A 65 8.64 -3.31 -4.42
N TYR A 66 8.90 -2.33 -5.30
CA TYR A 66 9.94 -1.31 -5.13
C TYR A 66 9.37 0.09 -4.87
N SER A 67 8.07 0.21 -4.60
CA SER A 67 7.48 1.51 -4.26
C SER A 67 7.96 1.96 -2.87
N PRO A 68 8.29 3.25 -2.70
CA PRO A 68 8.72 3.78 -1.41
C PRO A 68 7.63 3.59 -0.34
N GLU A 69 6.36 3.68 -0.72
CA GLU A 69 5.23 3.47 0.18
C GLU A 69 5.19 2.04 0.74
N LEU A 70 5.41 1.02 -0.11
CA LEU A 70 5.44 -0.38 0.32
C LEU A 70 6.64 -0.67 1.24
N LEU A 71 7.82 -0.14 0.90
CA LEU A 71 9.02 -0.29 1.71
C LEU A 71 8.86 0.35 3.09
N ASP A 72 8.23 1.52 3.15
CA ASP A 72 7.91 2.21 4.40
C ASP A 72 6.87 1.46 5.24
N ALA A 73 5.84 0.88 4.62
CA ALA A 73 4.87 0.01 5.28
C ALA A 73 5.55 -1.22 5.88
N GLN A 74 6.40 -1.92 5.12
CA GLN A 74 7.15 -3.08 5.60
C GLN A 74 8.08 -2.74 6.76
N ARG A 75 8.76 -1.58 6.70
CA ARG A 75 9.62 -1.09 7.80
C ARG A 75 8.77 -0.85 9.06
N THR A 76 7.66 -0.13 8.93
CA THR A 76 6.75 0.17 10.04
C THR A 76 6.21 -1.12 10.67
N LEU A 77 5.76 -2.07 9.85
CA LEU A 77 5.27 -3.36 10.33
C LEU A 77 6.33 -4.12 11.15
N ARG A 78 7.58 -4.14 10.69
CA ARG A 78 8.69 -4.77 11.42
C ARG A 78 8.93 -4.09 12.77
N GLU A 79 8.89 -2.76 12.81
CA GLU A 79 9.05 -1.99 14.04
C GLU A 79 7.92 -2.28 15.04
N GLU A 80 6.66 -2.27 14.60
CA GLU A 80 5.53 -2.50 15.50
C GLU A 80 5.49 -3.95 16.03
N LYS A 81 5.80 -4.94 15.18
CA LYS A 81 5.97 -6.34 15.64
C LYS A 81 7.08 -6.48 16.67
N ALA A 82 8.22 -5.82 16.47
CA ALA A 82 9.34 -5.85 17.43
C ALA A 82 8.96 -5.21 18.77
N LYS A 83 8.21 -4.11 18.77
CA LYS A 83 7.71 -3.46 20.00
C LYS A 83 6.78 -4.37 20.79
N ILE A 84 5.86 -5.06 20.12
CA ILE A 84 4.96 -6.01 20.79
C ILE A 84 5.75 -7.16 21.41
N ALA A 85 6.67 -7.77 20.65
CA ALA A 85 7.51 -8.85 21.16
C ALA A 85 8.32 -8.43 22.39
N ALA A 86 8.95 -7.25 22.35
CA ALA A 86 9.70 -6.71 23.48
C ALA A 86 8.82 -6.44 24.71
N ARG A 87 7.59 -5.93 24.51
CA ARG A 87 6.63 -5.71 25.61
C ARG A 87 6.19 -7.02 26.25
N THR A 88 5.94 -8.05 25.45
CA THR A 88 5.58 -9.39 25.93
C THR A 88 6.73 -9.99 26.74
N GLU A 89 7.96 -9.98 26.22
CA GLU A 89 9.12 -10.51 26.94
C GLU A 89 9.37 -9.77 28.25
N LEU A 90 9.22 -8.44 28.26
CA LEU A 90 9.37 -7.64 29.48
C LEU A 90 8.32 -8.02 30.53
N LYS A 91 7.06 -8.19 30.10
CA LYS A 91 5.96 -8.62 30.99
C LYS A 91 6.25 -9.99 31.59
N ASP A 92 6.70 -10.94 30.78
CA ASP A 92 7.02 -12.30 31.22
C ASP A 92 8.24 -12.33 32.14
N ALA A 93 9.25 -11.49 31.89
CA ALA A 93 10.40 -11.32 32.77
C ALA A 93 10.00 -10.73 34.14
N CYS A 94 9.08 -9.76 34.18
CA CYS A 94 8.54 -9.21 35.43
C CYS A 94 7.78 -10.28 36.22
N LEU A 95 6.94 -11.08 35.57
CA LEU A 95 6.22 -12.18 36.22
C LEU A 95 7.16 -13.23 36.81
N ARG A 96 8.24 -13.57 36.10
CA ARG A 96 9.26 -14.51 36.60
C ARG A 96 10.08 -13.98 37.78
N LYS A 97 10.32 -12.66 37.84
CA LYS A 97 11.14 -12.01 38.87
C LYS A 97 10.35 -11.59 40.13
N ALA A 98 9.05 -11.83 40.16
CA ALA A 98 8.24 -11.75 41.37
C ALA A 98 7.95 -13.16 41.92
N PRO A 99 8.96 -13.90 42.45
CA PRO A 99 8.64 -15.02 43.32
C PRO A 99 8.10 -14.46 44.65
N GLU A 100 7.08 -15.13 45.18
CA GLU A 100 6.47 -14.89 46.50
C GLU A 100 7.48 -14.88 47.65
#